data_AF-A0A1J7IA59-F1
#
_entry.id   AF-A0A1J7IA59-F1
#
_cell.length_a   1.000
_cell.length_b   1.000
_cell.length_c   1.000
_cell.angle_alpha   90.00
_cell.angle_beta   90.00
_cell.angle_gamma   90.00
#
_symmetry.space_group_name_H-M   'P 1'
#
loop_
_entity.id
_entity.type
_entity.pdbx_description
1 polymer ?
#
loop_
_entity_poly.entity_id
_entity_poly.type
_entity_poly.pdbx_seq_one_letter_code
_entity_poly.pdbx_strand_id
1 'polypeptide(L)' 'QQATTCTSDLVVTDDCTDVMNPIACYNQYRWNTRTLSCIEGANDTERKRKACKCCSCIGTVMCNWVKTQKYC' A
#
# COMPACT_ATOMS: atom_id res chain seq x y z
N GLN A 1 -14.21 5.16 3.35
CA GLN A 1 -13.95 4.27 2.20
C GLN A 1 -13.55 2.93 2.78
N GLN A 2 -14.25 1.84 2.45
CA GLN A 2 -13.92 0.50 2.96
C GLN A 2 -12.68 0.00 2.24
N ALA A 3 -11.62 -0.32 2.99
CA ALA A 3 -10.48 -1.04 2.43
C ALA A 3 -11.01 -2.32 1.76
N THR A 4 -10.83 -2.43 0.45
CA THR A 4 -11.30 -3.58 -0.32
C THR A 4 -10.60 -4.83 0.20
N THR A 5 -11.35 -5.88 0.56
CA THR A 5 -10.76 -7.18 0.90
C THR A 5 -9.97 -7.68 -0.30
N CYS A 6 -8.73 -8.14 -0.09
CA CYS A 6 -7.91 -8.60 -1.20
C CYS A 6 -8.58 -9.78 -1.90
N THR A 7 -8.72 -9.69 -3.22
CA THR A 7 -9.14 -10.77 -4.09
C THR A 7 -7.98 -11.17 -5.01
N SER A 8 -8.03 -12.38 -5.56
CA SER A 8 -7.04 -12.85 -6.55
C SER A 8 -6.97 -11.92 -7.77
N ASP A 9 -8.09 -11.30 -8.16
CA ASP A 9 -8.13 -10.33 -9.25
C ASP A 9 -7.47 -9.00 -8.88
N LEU A 10 -7.55 -8.60 -7.60
CA LEU A 10 -6.97 -7.36 -7.11
C LEU A 10 -5.45 -7.46 -6.98
N VAL A 11 -4.92 -8.59 -6.48
CA VAL A 11 -3.47 -8.77 -6.27
C VAL A 11 -2.68 -8.78 -7.58
N VAL A 12 -3.29 -9.19 -8.69
CA VAL A 12 -2.65 -9.20 -10.02
C VAL A 12 -2.75 -7.88 -10.76
N THR A 13 -3.40 -6.86 -10.19
CA THR A 13 -3.41 -5.52 -10.79
C THR A 13 -2.06 -4.85 -10.66
N ASP A 14 -1.69 -4.02 -11.64
CA ASP A 14 -0.48 -3.19 -11.59
C ASP A 14 -0.46 -2.32 -10.32
N ASP A 15 -1.63 -1.80 -9.91
CA ASP A 15 -1.81 -1.05 -8.66
C ASP A 15 -1.27 -1.78 -7.42
N CYS A 16 -1.55 -3.09 -7.28
CA CYS A 16 -1.10 -3.86 -6.13
C CYS A 16 0.29 -4.44 -6.31
N THR A 17 0.73 -4.67 -7.55
CA THR A 17 2.10 -5.05 -7.88
C THR A 17 3.09 -3.95 -7.52
N ASP A 18 2.74 -2.70 -7.82
CA ASP A 18 3.46 -1.48 -7.41
C ASP A 18 3.56 -1.33 -5.88
N VAL A 19 2.62 -1.93 -5.15
CA VAL A 19 2.54 -1.91 -3.68
C VAL A 19 3.22 -3.12 -3.03
N MET A 20 3.36 -4.24 -3.73
CA MET A 20 4.07 -5.45 -3.25
C MET A 20 5.59 -5.26 -3.18
N ASN A 21 6.18 -4.53 -4.12
CA ASN A 21 7.61 -4.20 -4.10
C ASN A 21 8.03 -3.43 -2.81
N PRO A 22 7.21 -2.50 -2.26
CA PRO A 22 7.40 -1.88 -0.96
C PRO A 22 7.55 -2.80 0.25
N ILE A 23 7.26 -4.11 0.17
CA ILE A 23 7.60 -5.05 1.25
C ILE A 23 9.12 -4.99 1.55
N ALA A 24 9.95 -4.82 0.51
CA ALA A 24 11.40 -4.63 0.67
C ALA A 24 11.73 -3.31 1.39
N CYS A 25 11.06 -2.21 1.03
CA CYS A 25 11.19 -0.94 1.75
C CYS A 25 10.67 -1.01 3.19
N TYR A 26 9.62 -1.78 3.46
CA TYR A 26 9.14 -2.02 4.81
C TYR A 26 10.20 -2.72 5.65
N ASN A 27 10.79 -3.82 5.15
CA ASN A 27 11.81 -4.56 5.88
C ASN A 27 13.02 -3.68 6.24
N GLN A 28 13.31 -2.66 5.41
CA GLN A 28 14.39 -1.70 5.67
C GLN A 28 14.01 -0.57 6.63
N TYR A 29 12.79 -0.02 6.55
CA TYR A 29 12.44 1.26 7.20
C TYR A 29 11.30 1.20 8.22
N ARG A 30 10.68 0.02 8.42
CA ARG A 30 9.67 -0.26 9.46
C ARG A 30 8.42 0.66 9.41
N TRP A 31 7.83 0.86 8.23
CA TRP A 31 6.59 1.64 7.99
C TRP A 31 6.66 3.09 8.50
N ASN A 32 7.24 3.99 7.70
CA ASN A 32 7.26 5.43 7.98
C ASN A 32 6.90 6.23 6.72
N THR A 33 7.03 7.56 6.74
CA THR A 33 6.70 8.41 5.60
C THR A 33 7.49 8.07 4.33
N ARG A 34 8.69 7.50 4.44
CA ARG A 34 9.48 7.02 3.29
C ARG A 34 8.88 5.77 2.64
N THR A 35 8.07 5.01 3.36
CA THR A 35 7.38 3.86 2.78
C THR A 35 6.41 4.30 1.68
N LEU A 36 5.78 5.47 1.82
CA LEU A 36 4.94 6.02 0.76
C LEU A 36 5.75 6.32 -0.51
N SER A 37 6.97 6.87 -0.38
CA SER A 37 7.83 7.15 -1.53
C SER A 37 8.37 5.90 -2.24
N CYS A 38 8.28 4.72 -1.61
CA CYS A 38 8.65 3.45 -2.23
C CYS A 38 7.54 2.84 -3.08
N ILE A 39 6.34 3.40 -3.04
CA ILE A 39 5.22 2.96 -3.88
C ILE A 39 5.34 3.68 -5.22
N GLU A 40 5.29 2.92 -6.31
CA GLU A 40 5.31 3.49 -7.66
C GLU A 40 4.06 4.37 -7.90
N GLY A 41 4.28 5.54 -8.48
CA GLY A 41 3.23 6.51 -8.76
C GLY A 41 3.78 7.90 -9.02
N ALA A 42 3.05 8.68 -9.82
CA ALA A 42 3.46 10.01 -10.27
C ALA A 42 3.46 11.05 -9.14
N ASN A 43 2.65 10.83 -8.10
CA ASN A 43 2.55 11.72 -6.95
C ASN A 43 2.03 10.99 -5.70
N ASP A 44 2.09 11.66 -4.56
CA ASP A 44 1.64 11.11 -3.28
C ASP A 44 0.15 10.79 -3.25
N THR A 45 -0.70 11.49 -4.00
CA THR A 45 -2.14 11.19 -4.07
C THR A 45 -2.36 9.81 -4.70
N GLU A 46 -1.66 9.52 -5.80
CA GLU A 46 -1.71 8.22 -6.46
C GLU A 46 -1.16 7.10 -5.57
N ARG A 47 0.00 7.33 -4.95
CA ARG A 47 0.65 6.38 -4.03
C ARG A 47 -0.25 6.03 -2.84
N LYS A 48 -0.90 7.04 -2.23
CA LYS A 48 -1.85 6.85 -1.13
C LYS A 48 -3.06 6.04 -1.58
N ARG A 49 -3.61 6.32 -2.78
CA ARG A 49 -4.72 5.56 -3.36
C ARG A 49 -4.35 4.09 -3.53
N LYS A 50 -3.20 3.79 -4.14
CA LYS A 50 -2.70 2.42 -4.35
C LYS A 50 -2.48 1.71 -3.02
N ALA A 51 -1.77 2.35 -2.08
CA ALA A 51 -1.53 1.83 -0.73
C ALA A 51 -2.84 1.47 -0.03
N CYS A 52 -3.84 2.36 -0.11
CA CYS A 52 -5.12 2.17 0.52
C CYS A 52 -5.91 1.00 -0.10
N LYS A 53 -5.95 0.96 -1.43
CA LYS A 53 -6.66 -0.07 -2.21
C LYS A 53 -6.08 -1.46 -1.96
N CYS A 54 -4.76 -1.57 -1.87
CA CYS A 54 -4.04 -2.83 -1.87
C CYS A 54 -3.53 -3.28 -0.49
N CYS A 55 -3.77 -2.49 0.57
CA CYS A 55 -3.21 -2.79 1.89
C CYS A 55 -3.57 -4.21 2.38
N SER A 56 -4.78 -4.67 2.04
CA SER A 56 -5.31 -5.97 2.46
C SER A 56 -4.63 -7.14 1.75
N CYS A 57 -4.07 -6.89 0.55
CA CYS A 57 -3.31 -7.87 -0.22
C CYS A 57 -1.92 -8.08 0.35
N ILE A 58 -1.34 -7.04 0.96
CA ILE A 58 -0.03 -7.12 1.59
C ILE A 58 -0.14 -7.72 2.98
N GLY A 59 -1.14 -7.28 3.76
CA GLY A 59 -1.45 -7.82 5.07
C GLY A 59 -1.87 -6.76 6.08
N THR A 60 -2.29 -7.24 7.25
CA THR A 60 -2.87 -6.43 8.32
C THR A 60 -1.95 -5.30 8.79
N VAL A 61 -0.63 -5.51 8.78
CA VAL A 61 0.35 -4.49 9.20
C VAL A 61 0.30 -3.27 8.27
N MET A 62 0.26 -3.49 6.95
CA MET A 62 0.17 -2.38 5.99
C MET A 62 -1.20 -1.70 6.08
N CYS A 63 -2.29 -2.46 6.25
CA CYS A 63 -3.62 -1.88 6.45
C CYS A 63 -3.71 -1.02 7.71
N ASN A 64 -3.06 -1.42 8.80
CA ASN A 64 -3.02 -0.61 10.00
C ASN A 64 -2.23 0.67 9.77
N TRP A 65 -1.08 0.58 9.08
CA TRP A 65 -0.28 1.75 8.75
C TRP A 65 -1.04 2.77 7.88
N VAL A 66 -1.65 2.36 6.76
CA VAL A 66 -2.39 3.29 5.89
C VAL A 66 -3.56 3.97 6.61
N LYS A 67 -4.20 3.28 7.55
CA LYS A 67 -5.26 3.84 8.41
C LYS A 67 -4.72 4.83 9.44
N THR A 68 -3.60 4.51 10.09
CA THR A 68 -2.93 5.44 11.02
C THR A 68 -2.53 6.74 10.32
N GLN A 69 -2.08 6.64 9.06
CA GLN A 69 -1.71 7.79 8.25
C GLN A 69 -2.90 8.50 7.58
N LYS A 70 -4.13 7.99 7.74
CA LYS A 70 -5.37 8.51 7.11
C LYS A 70 -5.30 8.54 5.58
N TYR A 71 -4.63 7.57 4.97
CA TYR A 71 -4.68 7.36 3.51
C TYR A 71 -5.95 6.59 3.12
N CYS A 72 -6.42 5.75 4.05
CA CYS A 72 -7.78 5.27 4.23
C CYS A 72 -8.25 5.69 5.64
#